data_AF-A0A965JNN6-F1
#
_entry.id   AF-A0A965JNN6-F1
#
_cell.length_a   1.000
_cell.length_b   1.000
_cell.length_c   1.000
_cell.angle_alpha   90.00
_cell.angle_beta   90.00
_cell.angle_gamma   90.00
#
_symmetry.space_group_name_H-M   'P 1'
#
loop_
_entity.id
_entity.type
_entity.pdbx_description
1 polymer ?
#
loop_
_entity_poly.entity_id
_entity_poly.type
_entity_poly.pdbx_seq_one_letter_code
_entity_poly.pdbx_strand_id
1 'polypeptide(L)' 'MAHPKRKISKTRRDKRRTHINAVASNVATCPTTGQPHLFHHAHWH' A
#
# COMPACT_ATOMS: atom_id res chain seq x y z
N MET A 1 21.70 0.67 26.13
CA MET A 1 20.57 0.65 25.19
C MET A 1 20.42 2.02 24.54
N ALA A 2 20.23 2.08 23.23
CA ALA A 2 20.05 3.36 22.56
C ALA A 2 18.64 3.91 22.84
N HIS A 3 18.56 5.09 23.45
CA HIS A 3 17.32 5.81 23.67
C HIS A 3 17.32 7.12 22.87
N PRO A 4 16.18 7.53 22.30
CA PRO A 4 16.09 8.80 21.61
C PRO A 4 16.34 9.95 22.58
N LYS A 5 17.38 10.76 22.32
CA LYS A 5 17.72 11.92 23.17
C LYS A 5 16.61 12.98 23.22
N ARG A 6 15.82 13.08 22.14
CA ARG A 6 14.72 14.07 22.01
C ARG A 6 13.55 13.48 21.21
N LYS A 7 12.36 13.99 21.50
CA LYS A 7 11.14 13.72 20.72
C LYS A 7 11.32 14.18 19.27
N ILE A 8 10.76 13.42 18.32
CA ILE A 8 10.69 13.80 16.91
C ILE A 8 9.60 14.87 16.73
N SER A 9 9.93 16.00 16.10
CA SER A 9 8.94 17.05 15.80
C SER A 9 7.85 16.51 14.88
N LYS A 10 6.64 17.10 14.95
CA LYS A 10 5.51 16.71 14.08
C LYS A 10 5.93 16.78 12.61
N THR A 11 6.54 17.89 12.20
CA THR A 11 7.08 18.08 10.84
C THR A 11 8.07 16.98 10.42
N ARG A 12 9.02 16.59 11.29
CA ARG A 12 10.00 15.54 10.94
C ARG A 12 9.36 14.15 10.86
N ARG A 13 8.39 13.85 11.74
CA ARG A 13 7.62 12.60 11.70
C ARG A 13 6.81 12.51 10.40
N ASP A 14 6.13 13.60 10.05
CA ASP A 14 5.19 13.62 8.94
C ASP A 14 5.96 13.61 7.60
N LYS A 15 7.08 14.35 7.49
CA LYS A 15 8.02 14.25 6.35
C LYS A 15 8.60 12.84 6.16
N ARG A 16 8.87 12.10 7.24
CA ARG A 16 9.35 10.71 7.11
C ARG A 16 8.28 9.77 6.56
N ARG A 17 7.00 10.05 6.80
CA ARG A 17 5.86 9.20 6.42
C ARG A 17 5.36 9.42 4.99
N THR A 18 5.92 10.36 4.23
CA THR A 18 5.51 10.68 2.86
C THR A 18 5.68 9.52 1.87
N HIS A 19 6.49 8.52 2.20
CA HIS A 19 6.71 7.34 1.36
C HIS A 19 5.84 6.15 1.77
N ILE A 20 5.11 6.24 2.89
CA ILE A 20 4.23 5.17 3.37
C ILE A 20 2.84 5.41 2.79
N ASN A 21 2.70 5.21 1.48
CA ASN A 21 1.45 5.41 0.76
C ASN A 21 0.83 4.07 0.40
N ALA A 22 -0.50 3.99 0.46
CA ALA A 22 -1.23 2.85 -0.09
C ALA A 22 -1.18 2.92 -1.61
N VAL A 23 -0.74 1.84 -2.25
CA VAL A 23 -0.76 1.71 -3.71
C VAL A 23 -2.02 0.92 -4.08
N ALA A 24 -2.78 1.43 -5.05
CA ALA A 24 -3.95 0.71 -5.55
C ALA A 24 -3.52 -0.59 -6.24
N SER A 25 -4.22 -1.68 -5.94
CA SER A 25 -3.96 -2.98 -6.59
C SER A 25 -4.30 -2.91 -8.08
N ASN A 26 -3.50 -3.58 -8.90
CA ASN A 26 -3.79 -3.73 -10.32
C ASN A 26 -4.88 -4.80 -10.51
N VAL A 27 -6.12 -4.35 -10.63
CA VAL A 27 -7.30 -5.21 -10.82
C VAL A 27 -7.68 -5.22 -12.30
N ALA A 28 -7.80 -6.41 -12.87
CA ALA A 28 -8.26 -6.65 -14.23
C ALA A 28 -9.62 -7.34 -14.22
N THR A 29 -10.40 -7.13 -15.28
CA THR A 29 -11.70 -7.79 -15.45
C THR A 29 -11.52 -9.04 -16.29
N CYS A 30 -12.11 -10.16 -15.86
CA CYS A 30 -12.07 -11.39 -16.61
C CYS A 30 -12.92 -11.26 -17.90
N PRO A 31 -12.40 -11.59 -19.09
CA PRO A 31 -13.14 -11.44 -20.34
C PRO A 31 -14.29 -12.43 -20.51
N THR A 32 -14.24 -13.60 -19.86
CA THR A 32 -15.26 -14.65 -20.02
C THR A 32 -16.42 -14.53 -19.03
N THR A 33 -16.20 -13.93 -17.87
CA THR A 33 -17.17 -13.93 -16.75
C THR A 33 -17.41 -12.56 -16.12
N GLY A 34 -16.64 -11.54 -16.51
CA GLY A 34 -16.82 -10.17 -16.05
C GLY A 34 -16.40 -9.92 -14.59
N GLN A 35 -15.86 -10.92 -13.87
CA GLN A 35 -15.43 -10.72 -12.49
C GLN A 35 -14.06 -10.00 -12.39
N PRO A 36 -13.89 -9.13 -11.38
CA PRO A 36 -12.60 -8.50 -11.10
C PRO A 36 -11.65 -9.49 -10.43
N HIS A 37 -10.41 -9.54 -10.92
CA HIS A 37 -9.33 -10.35 -10.37
C HIS A 37 -8.02 -9.56 -10.35
N LEU A 38 -7.07 -9.96 -9.50
CA LEU A 38 -5.73 -9.39 -9.55
C LEU A 38 -5.06 -9.82 -10.86
N PHE A 39 -4.33 -8.90 -11.49
CA PHE A 39 -3.68 -9.17 -12.76
C PHE A 39 -2.71 -10.37 -12.65
N HIS A 40 -2.84 -11.36 -13.55
CA HIS A 40 -2.12 -12.64 -13.53
C HIS A 40 -2.40 -13.57 -12.33
N HIS A 41 -3.51 -13.38 -11.62
CA HIS A 41 -3.96 -14.33 -10.61
C HIS A 41 -5.16 -15.13 -11.11
N ALA A 42 -5.20 -16.41 -10.73
CA ALA A 42 -6.40 -17.21 -10.90
C ALA A 42 -7.50 -16.72 -9.95
N HIS A 43 -8.71 -16.57 -10.46
CA HIS A 43 -9.92 -16.34 -9.68
C HIS A 43 -10.92 -17.44 -9.95
N TRP A 44 -11.73 -17.75 -8.95
CA TRP A 44 -12.74 -18.79 -8.99
C TRP A 44 -14.12 -18.14 -9.01
N HIS A 45 -15.06 -18.79 -9.71
CA HIS A 45 -16.46 -18.37 -9.85
C HIS A 45 -17.37 -19.08 -8.86
#